data_AF-A0A1V8U211-F1
#
_entry.id   AF-A0A1V8U211-F1
#
_cell.length_a   1.000
_cell.length_b   1.000
_cell.length_c   1.000
_cell.angle_alpha   90.00
_cell.angle_beta   90.00
_cell.angle_gamma   90.00
#
_symmetry.space_group_name_H-M   'P 1'
#
loop_
_entity.id
_entity.type
_entity.pdbx_description
1 polymer ?
#
loop_
_entity_poly.entity_id
_entity_poly.type
_entity_poly.pdbx_seq_one_letter_code
_entity_poly.pdbx_strand_id
1 'polypeptide(L)'
;MAKYTITPWRHHSDLLTVRSQLYSPDPILRQTAVSRTMAWKLRGNLPHAVESTALLVDAFLHHALPSNSPFSIRAVYSAAFTRFVTGFCDIGRNRERALEPSSMLDIARQIGMPAEFVALRHEATHEDLPSVQRLVAACEQALEWLWEVYWSKIDEGAVMVAKQAEAVDLSSVAVEARRIFRDIRGARRAALKKQGPHSHEARSVVTDAATKLQSPCSDSTAAIEAAIAVLVDDELLYPSERELGAPLGGAFMIWDDLLIDMTDRSPSTLRTMTKTMFARMIAPAVTKTNSDVGSDALLIWLAHIASSDAVLPSARPLVVSLGHGVAEEQP
;
A
#
# COMPACT_ATOMS: atom_id res chain seq x y z
N MET A 1 0.97 -7.61 -16.26
CA MET A 1 -0.04 -8.52 -15.65
C MET A 1 0.14 -8.45 -14.14
N ALA A 2 -0.93 -8.23 -13.37
CA ALA A 2 -0.84 -8.23 -11.91
C ALA A 2 -0.37 -9.61 -11.43
N LYS A 3 0.60 -9.63 -10.52
CA LYS A 3 1.12 -10.87 -9.92
C LYS A 3 0.15 -11.29 -8.82
N TYR A 4 -0.75 -12.23 -9.12
CA TYR A 4 -1.65 -12.80 -8.12
C TYR A 4 -0.90 -13.83 -7.26
N THR A 5 -0.95 -13.67 -5.94
CA THR A 5 -0.42 -14.66 -5.00
C THR A 5 -1.57 -15.46 -4.39
N ILE A 6 -1.60 -16.75 -4.69
CA ILE A 6 -2.57 -17.67 -4.08
C ILE A 6 -2.05 -18.08 -2.70
N THR A 7 -2.90 -17.97 -1.69
CA THR A 7 -2.58 -18.34 -0.30
C THR A 7 -3.59 -19.36 0.24
N PRO A 8 -3.21 -20.23 1.19
CA PRO A 8 -4.08 -21.29 1.69
C PRO A 8 -5.07 -20.81 2.78
N TRP A 9 -4.84 -19.63 3.35
CA TRP A 9 -5.75 -18.94 4.27
C TRP A 9 -6.75 -18.06 3.50
N ARG A 10 -7.90 -17.76 4.12
CA ARG A 10 -8.96 -16.97 3.47
C ARG A 10 -8.66 -15.48 3.55
N HIS A 11 -8.25 -15.02 4.72
CA HIS A 11 -7.90 -13.62 4.99
C HIS A 11 -6.53 -13.53 5.65
N HIS A 12 -5.84 -12.40 5.48
CA HIS A 12 -4.53 -12.21 6.12
C HIS A 12 -4.61 -12.26 7.66
N SER A 13 -5.73 -11.80 8.24
CA SER A 13 -6.02 -11.92 9.68
C SER A 13 -6.01 -13.36 10.20
N ASP A 14 -6.33 -14.34 9.35
CA ASP A 14 -6.25 -15.76 9.71
C ASP A 14 -4.81 -16.17 9.99
N LEU A 15 -3.87 -15.70 9.18
CA LEU A 15 -2.44 -15.95 9.35
C LEU A 15 -1.92 -15.30 10.64
N LEU A 16 -2.35 -14.08 10.94
CA LEU A 16 -1.99 -13.38 12.17
C LEU A 16 -2.55 -14.07 13.43
N THR A 17 -3.75 -14.65 13.31
CA THR A 17 -4.34 -15.47 14.38
C THR A 17 -3.54 -16.74 14.60
N VAL A 18 -3.13 -17.43 13.53
CA VAL A 18 -2.25 -18.61 13.64
C VAL A 18 -0.90 -18.24 14.24
N ARG A 19 -0.32 -17.10 13.86
CA ARG A 19 0.91 -16.56 14.48
C ARG A 19 0.75 -16.44 16.00
N SER A 20 -0.27 -15.73 16.47
CA SER A 20 -0.44 -15.51 17.91
C SER A 20 -0.69 -16.81 18.67
N GLN A 21 -1.40 -17.76 18.08
CA GLN A 21 -1.67 -19.06 18.69
C GLN A 21 -0.44 -19.99 18.72
N LEU A 22 0.39 -20.03 17.66
CA LEU A 22 1.62 -20.84 17.63
C LEU A 22 2.65 -20.40 18.68
N TYR A 23 2.76 -19.08 18.93
CA TYR A 23 3.68 -18.51 19.91
C TYR A 23 3.05 -18.29 21.30
N SER A 24 1.76 -18.59 21.48
CA SER A 24 1.06 -18.52 22.78
C SER A 24 1.70 -19.48 23.79
N PRO A 25 1.70 -19.19 25.10
CA PRO A 25 2.07 -20.19 26.11
C PRO A 25 1.01 -21.30 26.29
N ASP A 26 -0.21 -21.11 25.78
CA ASP A 26 -1.32 -22.06 25.95
C ASP A 26 -1.20 -23.26 24.99
N PRO A 27 -1.07 -24.50 25.51
CA PRO A 27 -0.99 -25.72 24.69
C PRO A 27 -2.23 -25.96 23.81
N ILE A 28 -3.43 -25.56 24.25
CA ILE A 28 -4.69 -25.77 23.51
C ILE A 28 -4.72 -24.87 22.26
N LEU A 29 -4.31 -23.61 22.43
CA LEU A 29 -4.20 -22.68 21.31
C LEU A 29 -3.12 -23.13 20.31
N ARG A 30 -1.97 -23.60 20.81
CA ARG A 30 -0.93 -24.18 19.97
C ARG A 30 -1.43 -25.38 19.17
N GLN A 31 -2.11 -26.34 19.81
CA GLN A 31 -2.68 -27.52 19.13
C GLN A 31 -3.70 -27.13 18.05
N THR A 32 -4.54 -26.13 18.33
CA THR A 32 -5.52 -25.59 17.38
C THR A 32 -4.81 -25.01 16.16
N ALA A 33 -3.75 -24.22 16.37
CA ALA A 33 -2.98 -23.60 15.30
C ALA A 33 -2.20 -24.60 14.44
N VAL A 34 -1.61 -25.63 15.07
CA VAL A 34 -0.98 -26.76 14.37
C VAL A 34 -2.00 -27.46 13.47
N SER A 35 -3.17 -27.82 14.02
CA SER A 35 -4.24 -28.49 13.27
C SER A 35 -4.72 -27.65 12.08
N ARG A 36 -4.91 -26.34 12.29
CA ARG A 36 -5.28 -25.39 11.24
C ARG A 36 -4.20 -25.27 10.15
N THR A 37 -2.93 -25.25 10.53
CA THR A 37 -1.79 -25.19 9.60
C THR A 37 -1.70 -26.46 8.76
N MET A 38 -1.93 -27.64 9.35
CA MET A 38 -1.97 -28.90 8.60
C MET A 38 -3.14 -28.94 7.62
N ALA A 39 -4.30 -28.39 7.98
CA ALA A 39 -5.41 -28.23 7.05
C ALA A 39 -5.06 -27.28 5.88
N TRP A 40 -4.29 -26.22 6.11
CA TRP A 40 -3.79 -25.33 5.04
C TRP A 40 -2.80 -26.03 4.12
N LYS A 41 -1.94 -26.90 4.65
CA LYS A 41 -1.01 -27.71 3.84
C LYS A 41 -1.74 -28.58 2.82
N LEU A 42 -2.93 -29.09 3.16
CA LEU A 42 -3.76 -29.88 2.23
C LEU A 42 -4.42 -29.05 1.13
N ARG A 43 -4.61 -27.74 1.35
CA ARG A 43 -5.29 -26.84 0.40
C ARG A 43 -4.36 -26.32 -0.70
N GLY A 44 -3.05 -26.35 -0.50
CA GLY A 44 -2.11 -25.89 -1.51
C GLY A 44 -0.77 -25.43 -0.94
N ASN A 45 -0.20 -24.41 -1.57
CA ASN A 45 1.15 -23.95 -1.30
C ASN A 45 1.25 -23.20 0.05
N LEU A 46 1.53 -23.95 1.11
CA LEU A 46 1.82 -23.42 2.44
C LEU A 46 3.28 -22.94 2.50
N PRO A 47 3.57 -21.68 2.89
CA PRO A 47 4.94 -21.23 3.05
C PRO A 47 5.69 -22.12 4.04
N HIS A 48 6.92 -22.49 3.66
CA HIS A 48 7.72 -23.42 4.44
C HIS A 48 8.01 -22.93 5.88
N ALA A 49 8.08 -21.61 6.08
CA ALA A 49 8.19 -21.02 7.42
C ALA A 49 6.99 -21.39 8.32
N VAL A 50 5.77 -21.29 7.79
CA VAL A 50 4.54 -21.62 8.52
C VAL A 50 4.46 -23.11 8.82
N GLU A 51 4.81 -23.96 7.84
CA GLU A 51 4.90 -25.42 8.02
C GLU A 51 5.92 -25.78 9.11
N SER A 52 7.12 -25.20 9.04
CA SER A 52 8.21 -25.49 9.98
C SER A 52 7.86 -25.08 11.40
N THR A 53 7.28 -23.89 11.59
CA THR A 53 6.83 -23.45 12.92
C THR A 53 5.80 -24.43 13.48
N ALA A 54 4.81 -24.87 12.69
CA ALA A 54 3.81 -25.82 13.16
C ALA A 54 4.42 -27.19 13.52
N LEU A 55 5.35 -27.71 12.73
CA LEU A 55 6.04 -28.98 13.03
C LEU A 55 6.89 -28.91 14.31
N LEU A 56 7.61 -27.80 14.52
CA LEU A 56 8.39 -27.59 15.74
C LEU A 56 7.48 -27.50 16.96
N VAL A 57 6.38 -26.73 16.87
CA VAL A 57 5.38 -26.61 17.94
C VAL A 57 4.71 -27.95 18.24
N ASP A 58 4.37 -28.73 17.22
CA ASP A 58 3.78 -30.07 17.36
C ASP A 58 4.72 -31.02 18.11
N ALA A 59 6.04 -30.92 17.88
CA ALA A 59 7.03 -31.69 18.62
C ALA A 59 7.03 -31.37 20.13
N PHE A 60 6.85 -30.10 20.52
CA PHE A 60 6.69 -29.72 21.93
C PHE A 60 5.39 -30.27 22.53
N LEU A 61 4.28 -30.22 21.78
CA LEU A 61 3.00 -30.76 22.22
C LEU A 61 3.07 -32.28 22.41
N HIS A 62 3.73 -32.97 21.48
CA HIS A 62 3.98 -34.42 21.56
C HIS A 62 4.85 -34.77 22.77
N HIS A 63 5.89 -34.00 23.06
CA HIS A 63 6.75 -34.20 24.23
C HIS A 63 5.98 -34.02 25.55
N ALA A 64 5.01 -33.10 25.61
CA ALA A 64 4.23 -32.86 26.82
C ALA A 64 3.27 -34.01 27.20
N LEU A 65 3.02 -34.97 26.30
CA LEU A 65 2.15 -36.11 26.57
C LEU A 65 2.86 -37.18 27.42
N PRO A 66 2.25 -37.67 28.51
CA PRO A 66 2.91 -38.53 29.49
C PRO A 66 3.18 -39.97 29.00
N SER A 67 2.53 -40.42 27.93
CA SER A 67 2.58 -41.80 27.45
C SER A 67 3.57 -42.04 26.30
N ASN A 68 4.35 -41.02 25.90
CA ASN A 68 5.24 -41.13 24.75
C ASN A 68 6.61 -41.70 25.13
N SER A 69 7.12 -42.60 24.28
CA SER A 69 8.43 -43.20 24.51
C SER A 69 9.55 -42.17 24.29
N PRO A 70 10.70 -42.26 25.01
CA PRO A 70 11.83 -41.36 24.81
C PRO A 70 12.36 -41.35 23.37
N PHE A 71 12.29 -42.51 22.69
CA PHE A 71 12.65 -42.62 21.29
C PHE A 71 11.69 -41.82 20.40
N SER A 72 10.37 -41.95 20.60
CA SER A 72 9.37 -41.22 19.83
C SER A 72 9.56 -39.71 19.95
N ILE A 73 9.82 -39.21 21.16
CA ILE A 73 10.07 -37.79 21.41
C ILE A 73 11.30 -37.31 20.61
N ARG A 74 12.43 -38.01 20.71
CA ARG A 74 13.66 -37.67 19.97
C ARG A 74 13.42 -37.71 18.45
N ALA A 75 12.74 -38.74 17.96
CA ALA A 75 12.46 -38.91 16.54
C ALA A 75 11.59 -37.77 15.98
N VAL A 76 10.54 -37.36 16.71
CA VAL A 76 9.64 -36.28 16.27
C VAL A 76 10.38 -34.94 16.23
N TYR A 77 11.17 -34.61 17.27
CA TYR A 77 12.00 -33.39 17.25
C TYR A 77 13.03 -33.42 16.13
N SER A 78 13.76 -34.53 15.96
CA SER A 78 14.76 -34.68 14.90
C SER A 78 14.13 -34.51 13.51
N ALA A 79 12.95 -35.09 13.27
CA ALA A 79 12.24 -34.97 12.01
C ALA A 79 11.79 -33.51 11.74
N ALA A 80 11.15 -32.86 12.71
CA ALA A 80 10.71 -31.48 12.59
C ALA A 80 11.89 -30.52 12.34
N PHE A 81 12.96 -30.65 13.13
CA PHE A 81 14.15 -29.83 13.02
C PHE A 81 14.90 -30.04 11.70
N THR A 82 15.06 -31.29 11.28
CA THR A 82 15.73 -31.62 10.01
C THR A 82 14.94 -31.09 8.81
N ARG A 83 13.61 -31.17 8.85
CA ARG A 83 12.73 -30.63 7.81
C ARG A 83 12.86 -29.11 7.70
N PHE A 84 12.88 -28.42 8.84
CA PHE A 84 13.12 -26.97 8.93
C PHE A 84 14.47 -26.58 8.30
N VAL A 85 15.58 -27.14 8.79
CA VAL A 85 16.92 -26.78 8.30
C VAL A 85 17.07 -27.06 6.80
N THR A 86 16.69 -28.26 6.38
CA THR A 86 16.84 -28.68 4.98
C THR A 86 16.01 -27.79 4.05
N GLY A 87 14.75 -27.54 4.38
CA GLY A 87 13.88 -26.76 3.50
C GLY A 87 14.31 -25.29 3.36
N PHE A 88 14.83 -24.66 4.42
CA PHE A 88 15.38 -23.30 4.32
C PHE A 88 16.68 -23.25 3.52
N CYS A 89 17.57 -24.23 3.69
CA CYS A 89 18.77 -24.32 2.85
C CYS A 89 18.42 -24.56 1.37
N ASP A 90 17.40 -25.36 1.07
CA ASP A 90 16.97 -25.59 -0.33
C ASP A 90 16.36 -24.33 -0.96
N ILE A 91 15.57 -23.58 -0.20
CA ILE A 91 15.05 -22.27 -0.63
C ILE A 91 16.21 -21.29 -0.89
N GLY A 92 17.22 -21.26 -0.02
CA GLY A 92 18.42 -20.45 -0.18
C GLY A 92 19.17 -20.77 -1.48
N ARG A 93 19.43 -22.06 -1.74
CA ARG A 93 20.08 -22.51 -2.99
C ARG A 93 19.32 -22.09 -4.24
N ASN A 94 18.00 -22.27 -4.24
CA ASN A 94 17.17 -21.89 -5.38
C ASN A 94 17.20 -20.37 -5.67
N ARG A 95 17.47 -19.55 -4.64
CA ARG A 95 17.61 -18.10 -4.78
C ARG A 95 18.98 -17.68 -5.33
N GLU A 96 20.03 -18.41 -4.97
CA GLU A 96 21.42 -18.06 -5.31
C GLU A 96 21.70 -18.15 -6.84
N ARG A 97 20.98 -19.00 -7.59
CA ARG A 97 21.15 -19.21 -9.05
C ARG A 97 22.61 -19.41 -9.49
N ALA A 98 23.48 -19.87 -8.58
CA ALA A 98 24.89 -20.10 -8.87
C ALA A 98 25.07 -21.36 -9.73
N LEU A 99 26.15 -21.37 -10.53
CA LEU A 99 26.52 -22.48 -11.42
C LEU A 99 27.10 -23.68 -10.65
N GLU A 100 27.63 -23.44 -9.44
CA GLU A 100 28.23 -24.46 -8.56
C GLU A 100 27.34 -24.72 -7.34
N PRO A 101 27.19 -25.99 -6.90
CA PRO A 101 26.39 -26.31 -5.72
C PRO A 101 27.10 -25.85 -4.43
N SER A 102 26.62 -24.75 -3.84
CA SER A 102 27.05 -24.27 -2.53
C SER A 102 26.76 -25.28 -1.41
N SER A 103 27.68 -25.41 -0.46
CA SER A 103 27.51 -26.30 0.70
C SER A 103 26.33 -25.85 1.58
N MET A 104 25.75 -26.76 2.36
CA MET A 104 24.64 -26.40 3.28
C MET A 104 25.06 -25.36 4.31
N LEU A 105 26.32 -25.39 4.75
CA LEU A 105 26.88 -24.41 5.67
C LEU A 105 27.00 -23.03 5.03
N ASP A 106 27.44 -22.95 3.77
CA ASP A 106 27.57 -21.67 3.07
C ASP A 106 26.20 -21.03 2.85
N ILE A 107 25.21 -21.83 2.44
CA ILE A 107 23.83 -21.37 2.31
C ILE A 107 23.27 -20.91 3.65
N ALA A 108 23.51 -21.66 4.73
CA ALA A 108 23.07 -21.26 6.06
C ALA A 108 23.63 -19.89 6.46
N ARG A 109 24.92 -19.63 6.22
CA ARG A 109 25.52 -18.31 6.44
C ARG A 109 24.84 -17.22 5.59
N GLN A 110 24.56 -17.49 4.32
CA GLN A 110 23.92 -16.52 3.42
C GLN A 110 22.50 -16.15 3.86
N ILE A 111 21.73 -17.11 4.36
CA ILE A 111 20.36 -16.87 4.85
C ILE A 111 20.33 -16.43 6.33
N GLY A 112 21.48 -16.28 6.98
CA GLY A 112 21.59 -15.91 8.39
C GLY A 112 21.12 -17.00 9.36
N MET A 113 21.15 -18.27 8.96
CA MET A 113 20.86 -19.42 9.81
C MET A 113 22.11 -19.83 10.62
N PRO A 114 21.98 -20.10 11.93
CA PRO A 114 23.09 -20.61 12.75
C PRO A 114 23.74 -21.87 12.18
N ALA A 115 25.07 -21.92 12.15
CA ALA A 115 25.81 -23.05 11.60
C ALA A 115 25.60 -24.34 12.43
N GLU A 116 25.35 -24.17 13.73
CA GLU A 116 25.02 -25.21 14.69
C GLU A 116 23.75 -25.98 14.28
N PHE A 117 22.80 -25.33 13.60
CA PHE A 117 21.59 -26.00 13.11
C PHE A 117 21.93 -26.99 12.00
N VAL A 118 22.85 -26.64 11.11
CA VAL A 118 23.32 -27.52 10.04
C VAL A 118 24.09 -28.71 10.63
N ALA A 119 24.95 -28.46 11.62
CA ALA A 119 25.68 -29.51 12.32
C ALA A 119 24.73 -30.48 13.05
N LEU A 120 23.76 -29.96 13.80
CA LEU A 120 22.77 -30.79 14.51
C LEU A 120 21.89 -31.59 13.54
N ARG A 121 21.54 -31.02 12.38
CA ARG A 121 20.85 -31.75 11.32
C ARG A 121 21.72 -32.88 10.77
N HIS A 122 23.01 -32.65 10.55
CA HIS A 122 23.93 -33.70 10.08
C HIS A 122 23.97 -34.86 11.07
N GLU A 123 24.22 -34.57 12.35
CA GLU A 123 24.22 -35.54 13.45
C GLU A 123 22.90 -36.35 13.49
N ALA A 124 21.74 -35.67 13.50
CA ALA A 124 20.43 -36.32 13.59
C ALA A 124 20.06 -37.21 12.39
N THR A 125 20.76 -37.09 11.26
CA THR A 125 20.46 -37.84 10.02
C THR A 125 21.47 -38.94 9.71
N HIS A 126 22.72 -38.77 10.11
CA HIS A 126 23.82 -39.66 9.72
C HIS A 126 24.55 -40.30 10.91
N GLU A 127 24.37 -39.77 12.12
CA GLU A 127 24.99 -40.24 13.34
C GLU A 127 23.92 -40.72 14.33
N ASP A 128 24.27 -40.80 15.62
CA ASP A 128 23.32 -41.12 16.67
C ASP A 128 22.35 -39.97 16.92
N LEU A 129 21.08 -40.30 17.23
CA LEU A 129 20.09 -39.27 17.53
C LEU A 129 20.58 -38.37 18.68
N PRO A 130 20.44 -37.04 18.59
CA PRO A 130 20.82 -36.16 19.69
C PRO A 130 19.97 -36.40 20.95
N SER A 131 20.45 -35.88 22.08
CA SER A 131 19.69 -35.91 23.33
C SER A 131 18.45 -35.00 23.25
N VAL A 132 17.39 -35.35 24.00
CA VAL A 132 16.14 -34.56 24.02
C VAL A 132 16.41 -33.11 24.42
N GLN A 133 17.28 -32.88 25.42
CA GLN A 133 17.62 -31.53 25.89
C GLN A 133 18.24 -30.67 24.79
N ARG A 134 19.16 -31.24 23.99
CA ARG A 134 19.77 -30.53 22.86
C ARG A 134 18.75 -30.23 21.76
N LEU A 135 17.87 -31.19 21.46
CA LEU A 135 16.81 -31.02 20.45
C LEU A 135 15.79 -29.95 20.87
N VAL A 136 15.36 -29.95 22.14
CA VAL A 136 14.46 -28.95 22.73
C VAL A 136 15.06 -27.55 22.59
N ALA A 137 16.29 -27.35 23.08
CA ALA A 137 16.96 -26.05 23.01
C ALA A 137 17.15 -25.56 21.56
N ALA A 138 17.50 -26.47 20.64
CA ALA A 138 17.63 -26.13 19.23
C ALA A 138 16.28 -25.75 18.59
N CYS A 139 15.19 -26.43 18.95
CA CYS A 139 13.85 -26.10 18.45
C CYS A 139 13.34 -24.76 19.01
N GLU A 140 13.66 -24.41 20.26
CA GLU A 140 13.37 -23.08 20.82
C GLU A 140 14.10 -21.98 20.03
N GLN A 141 15.41 -22.13 19.82
CA GLN A 141 16.19 -21.20 18.99
C GLN A 141 15.69 -21.13 17.55
N ALA A 142 15.23 -22.25 16.97
CA ALA A 142 14.65 -22.26 15.63
C ALA A 142 13.32 -21.49 15.56
N LEU A 143 12.49 -21.56 16.60
CA LEU A 143 11.24 -20.77 16.68
C LEU A 143 11.53 -19.28 16.80
N GLU A 144 12.56 -18.87 17.55
CA GLU A 144 13.03 -17.48 17.61
C GLU A 144 13.57 -17.01 16.26
N TRP A 145 14.39 -17.83 15.61
CA TRP A 145 14.90 -17.51 14.28
C TRP A 145 13.78 -17.36 13.24
N LEU A 146 12.78 -18.25 13.27
CA LEU A 146 11.59 -18.15 12.41
C LEU A 146 10.77 -16.89 12.69
N TRP A 147 10.74 -16.44 13.94
CA TRP A 147 10.09 -15.18 14.29
C TRP A 147 10.76 -14.01 13.57
N GLU A 148 12.08 -13.88 13.70
CA GLU A 148 12.88 -12.79 13.11
C GLU A 148 12.89 -12.82 11.58
N VAL A 149 12.99 -14.00 10.99
CA VAL A 149 13.14 -14.12 9.54
C VAL A 149 11.81 -14.04 8.81
N TYR A 150 10.71 -14.46 9.43
CA TYR A 150 9.40 -14.54 8.78
C TYR A 150 8.29 -13.82 9.55
N TRP A 151 7.95 -14.25 10.77
CA TRP A 151 6.70 -13.84 11.44
C TRP A 151 6.61 -12.36 11.83
N SER A 152 7.74 -11.74 12.17
CA SER A 152 7.82 -10.31 12.51
C SER A 152 7.57 -9.41 11.29
N LYS A 153 7.84 -9.90 10.07
CA LYS A 153 7.77 -9.13 8.82
C LYS A 153 6.43 -9.27 8.09
N ILE A 154 5.55 -10.14 8.56
CA ILE A 154 4.25 -10.40 7.92
C ILE A 154 3.37 -9.15 7.90
N ASP A 155 3.42 -8.33 8.96
CA ASP A 155 2.65 -7.10 9.07
C ASP A 155 3.13 -6.04 8.05
N GLU A 156 4.44 -5.94 7.80
CA GLU A 156 5.02 -5.05 6.80
C GLU A 156 4.56 -5.42 5.38
N GLY A 157 4.51 -6.72 5.09
CA GLY A 157 4.02 -7.24 3.81
C GLY A 157 2.55 -6.92 3.56
N ALA A 158 1.71 -6.97 4.60
CA ALA A 158 0.30 -6.60 4.48
C ALA A 158 0.09 -5.11 4.19
N VAL A 159 0.86 -4.25 4.86
CA VAL A 159 0.83 -2.80 4.63
C VAL A 159 1.30 -2.46 3.21
N MET A 160 2.35 -3.13 2.72
CA MET A 160 2.82 -2.95 1.34
C MET A 160 1.74 -3.33 0.31
N VAL A 161 1.08 -4.48 0.49
CA VAL A 161 0.00 -4.94 -0.41
C VAL A 161 -1.20 -4.01 -0.37
N ALA A 162 -1.60 -3.53 0.82
CA ALA A 162 -2.68 -2.56 0.97
C ALA A 162 -2.38 -1.25 0.25
N LYS A 163 -1.17 -0.70 0.43
CA LYS A 163 -0.70 0.50 -0.29
C LYS A 163 -0.68 0.30 -1.81
N GLN A 164 -0.31 -0.89 -2.27
CA GLN A 164 -0.29 -1.19 -3.70
C GLN A 164 -1.70 -1.28 -4.28
N ALA A 165 -2.64 -1.88 -3.56
CA ALA A 165 -4.04 -1.94 -3.97
C ALA A 165 -4.69 -0.55 -4.01
N GLU A 166 -4.43 0.27 -2.99
CA GLU A 166 -4.87 1.67 -2.93
C GLU A 166 -4.28 2.49 -4.08
N ALA A 167 -2.99 2.34 -4.38
CA ALA A 167 -2.36 3.02 -5.52
C ALA A 167 -2.98 2.61 -6.88
N VAL A 168 -3.34 1.33 -7.05
CA VAL A 168 -4.03 0.86 -8.26
C VAL A 168 -5.43 1.47 -8.35
N ASP A 169 -6.17 1.51 -7.24
CA ASP A 169 -7.51 2.11 -7.18
C ASP A 169 -7.45 3.61 -7.53
N LEU A 170 -6.54 4.36 -6.92
CA LEU A 170 -6.31 5.79 -7.23
C LEU A 170 -5.89 6.03 -8.68
N SER A 171 -5.10 5.12 -9.28
CA SER A 171 -4.75 5.23 -10.70
C SER A 171 -5.97 5.05 -11.62
N SER A 172 -6.90 4.18 -11.24
CA SER A 172 -8.18 3.98 -11.94
C SER A 172 -9.05 5.23 -11.85
N VAL A 173 -9.14 5.83 -10.66
CA VAL A 173 -9.81 7.13 -10.45
C VAL A 173 -9.21 8.21 -11.35
N ALA A 174 -7.88 8.32 -11.41
CA ALA A 174 -7.21 9.30 -12.26
C ALA A 174 -7.49 9.10 -13.77
N VAL A 175 -7.61 7.85 -14.24
CA VAL A 175 -7.98 7.57 -15.64
C VAL A 175 -9.41 8.01 -15.94
N GLU A 176 -10.35 7.70 -15.05
CA GLU A 176 -11.75 8.06 -15.22
C GLU A 176 -11.96 9.58 -15.12
N ALA A 177 -11.35 10.24 -14.14
CA ALA A 177 -11.37 11.69 -13.98
C ALA A 177 -10.83 12.39 -15.24
N ARG A 178 -9.70 11.91 -15.80
CA ARG A 178 -9.12 12.43 -17.05
C ARG A 178 -10.06 12.30 -18.23
N ARG A 179 -10.80 11.20 -18.34
CA ARG A 179 -11.84 11.03 -19.37
C ARG A 179 -12.93 12.08 -19.21
N ILE A 180 -13.50 12.18 -18.02
CA ILE A 180 -14.60 13.11 -17.71
C ILE A 180 -14.17 14.56 -17.97
N PHE A 181 -12.99 14.97 -17.48
CA PHE A 181 -12.49 16.34 -17.66
C PHE A 181 -12.25 16.71 -19.13
N ARG A 182 -11.75 15.78 -19.96
CA ARG A 182 -11.60 16.06 -21.40
C ARG A 182 -12.95 16.18 -22.11
N ASP A 183 -13.92 15.34 -21.74
CA ASP A 183 -15.27 15.38 -22.31
C ASP A 183 -15.98 16.70 -21.98
N ILE A 184 -15.95 17.15 -20.71
CA ILE A 184 -16.53 18.45 -20.32
C ILE A 184 -15.81 19.61 -21.01
N ARG A 185 -14.48 19.61 -21.09
CA ARG A 185 -13.73 20.69 -21.75
C ARG A 185 -14.17 20.85 -23.21
N GLY A 186 -14.35 19.73 -23.92
CA GLY A 186 -14.82 19.73 -25.31
C GLY A 186 -16.28 20.17 -25.45
N ALA A 187 -17.18 19.53 -24.70
CA ALA A 187 -18.62 19.77 -24.78
C ALA A 187 -19.00 21.19 -24.33
N ARG A 188 -18.42 21.67 -23.22
CA ARG A 188 -18.67 23.01 -22.69
C ARG A 188 -18.15 24.09 -23.64
N ARG A 189 -16.94 23.92 -24.21
CA ARG A 189 -16.41 24.84 -25.23
C ARG A 189 -17.33 24.92 -26.45
N ALA A 190 -17.88 23.80 -26.92
CA ALA A 190 -18.80 23.76 -28.04
C ALA A 190 -20.15 24.45 -27.72
N ALA A 191 -20.71 24.19 -26.54
CA ALA A 191 -21.96 24.80 -26.09
C ALA A 191 -21.83 26.32 -25.92
N LEU A 192 -20.74 26.78 -25.30
CA LEU A 192 -20.43 28.21 -25.13
C LEU A 192 -20.34 28.94 -26.48
N LYS A 193 -19.73 28.31 -27.50
CA LYS A 193 -19.62 28.90 -28.84
C LYS A 193 -20.96 28.97 -29.58
N LYS A 194 -21.88 28.04 -29.34
CA LYS A 194 -23.18 27.96 -30.05
C LYS A 194 -24.26 28.84 -29.44
N GLN A 195 -24.48 28.73 -28.12
CA GLN A 195 -25.67 29.27 -27.45
C GLN A 195 -25.34 30.16 -26.24
N GLY A 196 -24.05 30.38 -25.96
CA GLY A 196 -23.59 31.23 -24.86
C GLY A 196 -23.66 30.57 -23.47
N PRO A 197 -23.16 31.28 -22.44
CA PRO A 197 -22.93 30.74 -21.09
C PRO A 197 -24.18 30.38 -20.30
N HIS A 198 -25.32 31.00 -20.60
CA HIS A 198 -26.57 30.75 -19.87
C HIS A 198 -27.49 29.72 -20.54
N SER A 199 -27.00 29.04 -21.58
CA SER A 199 -27.76 28.01 -22.28
C SER A 199 -27.99 26.79 -21.38
N HIS A 200 -29.15 26.14 -21.57
CA HIS A 200 -29.48 24.89 -20.90
C HIS A 200 -28.46 23.78 -21.23
N GLU A 201 -28.02 23.72 -22.48
CA GLU A 201 -27.00 22.76 -22.95
C GLU A 201 -25.67 22.95 -22.22
N ALA A 202 -25.21 24.20 -22.06
CA ALA A 202 -23.98 24.45 -21.30
C ALA A 202 -24.14 23.96 -19.85
N ARG A 203 -25.23 24.33 -19.15
CA ARG A 203 -25.46 23.93 -17.75
C ARG A 203 -25.57 22.42 -17.56
N SER A 204 -26.29 21.72 -18.46
CA SER A 204 -26.46 20.27 -18.41
C SER A 204 -25.13 19.52 -18.45
N VAL A 205 -24.16 20.01 -19.24
CA VAL A 205 -22.83 19.38 -19.35
C VAL A 205 -22.11 19.37 -18.00
N VAL A 206 -22.26 20.43 -17.19
CA VAL A 206 -21.62 20.53 -15.88
C VAL A 206 -22.28 19.58 -14.88
N THR A 207 -23.61 19.55 -14.83
CA THR A 207 -24.35 18.64 -13.95
C THR A 207 -24.10 17.17 -14.29
N ASP A 208 -23.96 16.84 -15.57
CA ASP A 208 -23.65 15.49 -16.01
C ASP A 208 -22.21 15.08 -15.65
N ALA A 209 -21.25 16.01 -15.71
CA ALA A 209 -19.88 15.75 -15.29
C ALA A 209 -19.80 15.58 -13.76
N ALA A 210 -20.46 16.44 -13.00
CA ALA A 210 -20.56 16.35 -11.54
C ALA A 210 -21.11 15.00 -11.08
N THR A 211 -22.21 14.54 -11.69
CA THR A 211 -22.79 13.22 -11.37
C THR A 211 -21.87 12.06 -11.75
N LYS A 212 -21.19 12.12 -12.91
CA LYS A 212 -20.21 11.11 -13.31
C LYS A 212 -18.99 11.06 -12.38
N LEU A 213 -18.59 12.18 -11.77
CA LEU A 213 -17.48 12.24 -10.82
C LEU A 213 -17.84 11.69 -9.44
N GLN A 214 -19.12 11.55 -9.08
CA GLN A 214 -19.54 11.00 -7.78
C GLN A 214 -19.13 9.55 -7.59
N SER A 215 -19.26 8.72 -8.64
CA SER A 215 -18.91 7.30 -8.56
C SER A 215 -17.41 7.06 -8.33
N PRO A 216 -16.48 7.69 -9.06
CA PRO A 216 -15.04 7.53 -8.83
C PRO A 216 -14.52 8.33 -7.64
N CYS A 217 -15.16 9.44 -7.26
CA CYS A 217 -14.74 10.31 -6.16
C CYS A 217 -15.63 10.18 -4.91
N SER A 218 -16.21 9.01 -4.65
CA SER A 218 -16.91 8.72 -3.38
C SER A 218 -16.07 9.23 -2.20
N ASP A 219 -16.68 9.60 -1.06
CA ASP A 219 -16.17 10.35 0.13
C ASP A 219 -14.71 10.14 0.62
N SER A 220 -13.94 9.23 0.01
CA SER A 220 -12.48 9.18 0.01
C SER A 220 -11.84 10.49 -0.44
N THR A 221 -11.21 11.18 0.52
CA THR A 221 -10.36 12.34 0.26
C THR A 221 -9.27 12.02 -0.78
N ALA A 222 -8.66 10.83 -0.72
CA ALA A 222 -7.59 10.43 -1.63
C ALA A 222 -8.05 10.34 -3.10
N ALA A 223 -9.29 9.88 -3.35
CA ALA A 223 -9.86 9.85 -4.70
C ALA A 223 -10.09 11.26 -5.26
N ILE A 224 -10.54 12.19 -4.41
CA ILE A 224 -10.68 13.61 -4.76
C ILE A 224 -9.30 14.22 -5.07
N GLU A 225 -8.27 13.91 -4.29
CA GLU A 225 -6.90 14.37 -4.57
C GLU A 225 -6.39 13.86 -5.92
N ALA A 226 -6.64 12.59 -6.24
CA ALA A 226 -6.27 12.00 -7.53
C ALA A 226 -6.99 12.69 -8.70
N ALA A 227 -8.28 13.02 -8.57
CA ALA A 227 -9.02 13.75 -9.59
C ALA A 227 -8.49 15.19 -9.76
N ILE A 228 -8.25 15.91 -8.66
CA ILE A 228 -7.70 17.29 -8.72
C ILE A 228 -6.28 17.29 -9.32
N ALA A 229 -5.45 16.30 -9.00
CA ALA A 229 -4.13 16.14 -9.59
C ALA A 229 -4.20 16.07 -11.11
N VAL A 230 -5.18 15.36 -11.68
CA VAL A 230 -5.39 15.31 -13.13
C VAL A 230 -5.67 16.69 -13.72
N LEU A 231 -6.49 17.54 -13.08
CA LEU A 231 -6.77 18.88 -13.62
C LEU A 231 -5.51 19.74 -13.73
N VAL A 232 -4.60 19.63 -12.75
CA VAL A 232 -3.38 20.42 -12.64
C VAL A 232 -2.24 19.83 -13.49
N ASP A 233 -2.02 18.52 -13.41
CA ASP A 233 -0.88 17.84 -14.06
C ASP A 233 -1.09 17.66 -15.56
N ASP A 234 -2.33 17.42 -16.01
CA ASP A 234 -2.67 17.37 -17.44
C ASP A 234 -2.89 18.78 -18.04
N GLU A 235 -2.61 19.85 -17.28
CA GLU A 235 -2.69 21.25 -17.72
C GLU A 235 -4.07 21.62 -18.30
N LEU A 236 -5.14 21.07 -17.71
CA LEU A 236 -6.51 21.23 -18.23
C LEU A 236 -7.11 22.60 -17.90
N LEU A 237 -6.57 23.26 -16.88
CA LEU A 237 -7.04 24.54 -16.36
C LEU A 237 -6.65 25.76 -17.21
N TYR A 238 -5.82 25.60 -18.24
CA TYR A 238 -5.43 26.69 -19.13
C TYR A 238 -5.16 26.20 -20.56
N PRO A 239 -5.19 27.09 -21.57
CA PRO A 239 -4.85 26.74 -22.95
C PRO A 239 -3.35 26.44 -23.13
N SER A 240 -3.01 25.46 -23.96
CA SER A 240 -1.61 25.04 -24.21
C SER A 240 -0.76 26.09 -24.95
N GLU A 241 -1.39 26.95 -25.76
CA GLU A 241 -0.73 28.02 -26.54
C GLU A 241 -0.81 29.39 -25.84
N ARG A 242 -0.89 29.40 -24.50
CA ARG A 242 -1.04 30.64 -23.73
C ARG A 242 0.28 31.42 -23.65
N GLU A 243 0.17 32.74 -23.71
CA GLU A 243 1.27 33.68 -23.41
C GLU A 243 1.28 34.09 -21.93
N LEU A 244 2.46 34.48 -21.42
CA LEU A 244 2.63 34.95 -20.04
C LEU A 244 1.75 36.19 -19.78
N GLY A 245 0.98 36.18 -18.69
CA GLY A 245 0.09 37.27 -18.31
C GLY A 245 -1.25 37.33 -19.07
N ALA A 246 -1.52 36.42 -20.02
CA ALA A 246 -2.80 36.40 -20.73
C ALA A 246 -3.98 36.03 -19.79
N PRO A 247 -5.16 36.68 -19.92
CA PRO A 247 -6.29 36.44 -19.02
C PRO A 247 -6.88 35.02 -19.18
N LEU A 248 -7.40 34.46 -18.09
CA LEU A 248 -8.00 33.11 -18.04
C LEU A 248 -9.53 33.10 -18.09
N GLY A 249 -10.17 34.20 -18.52
CA GLY A 249 -11.63 34.33 -18.52
C GLY A 249 -12.37 33.17 -19.20
N GLY A 250 -11.87 32.70 -20.34
CA GLY A 250 -12.46 31.54 -21.02
C GLY A 250 -12.29 30.21 -20.26
N ALA A 251 -11.22 30.06 -19.49
CA ALA A 251 -11.01 28.88 -18.65
C ALA A 251 -11.93 28.89 -17.42
N PHE A 252 -12.12 30.06 -16.79
CA PHE A 252 -13.09 30.25 -15.70
C PHE A 252 -14.51 29.84 -16.15
N MET A 253 -14.95 30.29 -17.34
CA MET A 253 -16.26 29.91 -17.89
C MET A 253 -16.46 28.40 -18.14
N ILE A 254 -15.38 27.65 -18.30
CA ILE A 254 -15.42 26.21 -18.52
C ILE A 254 -15.46 25.45 -17.19
N TRP A 255 -14.68 25.88 -16.21
CA TRP A 255 -14.37 25.08 -15.02
C TRP A 255 -15.03 25.57 -13.73
N ASP A 256 -15.35 26.85 -13.59
CA ASP A 256 -15.84 27.43 -12.31
C ASP A 256 -17.06 26.67 -11.77
N ASP A 257 -18.11 26.49 -12.60
CA ASP A 257 -19.34 25.82 -12.16
C ASP A 257 -19.09 24.39 -11.65
N LEU A 258 -18.12 23.67 -12.25
CA LEU A 258 -17.76 22.31 -11.84
C LEU A 258 -16.96 22.33 -10.54
N LEU A 259 -15.98 23.23 -10.42
CA LEU A 259 -15.13 23.36 -9.24
C LEU A 259 -15.93 23.81 -8.02
N ILE A 260 -16.93 24.68 -8.21
CA ILE A 260 -17.87 25.10 -7.17
C ILE A 260 -18.70 23.89 -6.72
N ASP A 261 -19.31 23.14 -7.64
CA ASP A 261 -20.10 21.95 -7.28
C ASP A 261 -19.25 20.88 -6.55
N MET A 262 -18.00 20.66 -6.97
CA MET A 262 -17.08 19.76 -6.26
C MET A 262 -16.69 20.26 -4.86
N THR A 263 -16.62 21.58 -4.66
CA THR A 263 -16.29 22.20 -3.36
C THR A 263 -17.49 22.20 -2.41
N ASP A 264 -18.69 22.45 -2.92
CA ASP A 264 -19.94 22.40 -2.16
C ASP A 264 -20.22 20.98 -1.64
N ARG A 265 -19.90 19.96 -2.45
CA ARG A 265 -20.04 18.55 -2.04
C ARG A 265 -18.98 18.10 -1.04
N SER A 266 -17.77 18.63 -1.14
CA SER A 266 -16.67 18.25 -0.27
C SER A 266 -15.80 19.47 0.09
N PRO A 267 -15.87 19.96 1.35
CA PRO A 267 -15.09 21.10 1.78
C PRO A 267 -13.57 20.92 1.70
N SER A 268 -13.08 19.66 1.65
CA SER A 268 -11.65 19.36 1.46
C SER A 268 -11.16 19.64 0.04
N THR A 269 -12.03 19.65 -0.97
CA THR A 269 -11.68 19.85 -2.40
C THR A 269 -10.88 21.12 -2.60
N LEU A 270 -11.32 22.24 -2.01
CA LEU A 270 -10.63 23.51 -2.15
C LEU A 270 -9.21 23.47 -1.59
N ARG A 271 -9.05 22.94 -0.37
CA ARG A 271 -7.75 22.80 0.29
C ARG A 271 -6.81 21.96 -0.57
N THR A 272 -7.30 20.84 -1.09
CA THR A 272 -6.54 19.95 -1.96
C THR A 272 -6.16 20.65 -3.26
N MET A 273 -7.08 21.37 -3.91
CA MET A 273 -6.79 22.14 -5.13
C MET A 273 -5.69 23.17 -4.92
N THR A 274 -5.81 24.00 -3.89
CA THR A 274 -4.77 24.99 -3.55
C THR A 274 -3.42 24.34 -3.29
N LYS A 275 -3.39 23.25 -2.50
CA LYS A 275 -2.17 22.51 -2.19
C LYS A 275 -1.51 21.91 -3.44
N THR A 276 -2.28 21.29 -4.33
CA THR A 276 -1.79 20.67 -5.56
C THR A 276 -1.26 21.71 -6.54
N MET A 277 -1.94 22.85 -6.68
CA MET A 277 -1.46 23.97 -7.50
C MET A 277 -0.11 24.50 -6.99
N PHE A 278 0.01 24.75 -5.68
CA PHE A 278 1.29 25.16 -5.09
C PHE A 278 2.39 24.12 -5.28
N ALA A 279 2.09 22.83 -5.05
CA ALA A 279 3.04 21.74 -5.23
C ALA A 279 3.58 21.67 -6.67
N ARG A 280 2.72 21.89 -7.66
CA ARG A 280 3.11 21.94 -9.08
C ARG A 280 4.04 23.11 -9.40
N MET A 281 3.80 24.28 -8.79
CA MET A 281 4.62 25.47 -8.99
C MET A 281 6.03 25.28 -8.42
N ILE A 282 6.15 24.74 -7.20
CA ILE A 282 7.43 24.55 -6.50
C ILE A 282 8.23 23.33 -6.96
N ALA A 283 7.66 22.47 -7.82
CA ALA A 283 8.34 21.28 -8.32
C ALA A 283 9.62 21.65 -9.13
N PRO A 284 10.75 20.95 -8.93
CA PRO A 284 12.03 21.28 -9.55
C PRO A 284 11.99 21.20 -11.09
N ALA A 285 12.73 22.10 -11.75
CA ALA A 285 12.64 22.41 -13.18
C ALA A 285 13.05 21.28 -14.16
N VAL A 286 13.49 20.12 -13.68
CA VAL A 286 13.98 18.98 -14.50
C VAL A 286 12.90 18.42 -15.45
N THR A 287 11.62 18.76 -15.22
CA THR A 287 10.46 18.32 -16.03
C THR A 287 9.85 19.41 -16.93
N LYS A 288 10.39 20.64 -16.98
CA LYS A 288 9.63 21.80 -17.47
C LYS A 288 10.15 22.35 -18.81
N THR A 289 9.38 22.22 -19.88
CA THR A 289 9.59 22.95 -21.15
C THR A 289 8.77 24.26 -21.24
N ASN A 290 7.89 24.55 -20.27
CA ASN A 290 7.06 25.77 -20.23
C ASN A 290 6.74 26.22 -18.77
N SER A 291 7.72 26.06 -17.87
CA SER A 291 7.63 26.30 -16.42
C SER A 291 6.81 27.55 -16.02
N ASP A 292 7.13 28.66 -16.68
CA ASP A 292 6.75 29.97 -16.18
C ASP A 292 5.33 30.34 -16.61
N VAL A 293 4.91 29.91 -17.80
CA VAL A 293 3.53 30.10 -18.29
C VAL A 293 2.52 29.28 -17.48
N GLY A 294 2.86 28.03 -17.15
CA GLY A 294 2.02 27.18 -16.31
C GLY A 294 1.92 27.71 -14.88
N SER A 295 3.05 28.12 -14.30
CA SER A 295 3.07 28.70 -12.94
C SER A 295 2.29 30.01 -12.87
N ASP A 296 2.40 30.87 -13.89
CA ASP A 296 1.61 32.10 -14.02
C ASP A 296 0.11 31.81 -14.14
N ALA A 297 -0.30 30.81 -14.94
CA ALA A 297 -1.71 30.41 -15.04
C ALA A 297 -2.28 29.88 -13.72
N LEU A 298 -1.52 29.07 -13.00
CA LEU A 298 -1.92 28.56 -11.68
C LEU A 298 -2.00 29.67 -10.63
N LEU A 299 -1.11 30.67 -10.69
CA LEU A 299 -1.16 31.85 -9.82
C LEU A 299 -2.44 32.66 -10.07
N ILE A 300 -2.82 32.86 -11.34
CA ILE A 300 -4.06 33.55 -11.70
C ILE A 300 -5.29 32.77 -11.21
N TRP A 301 -5.28 31.43 -11.29
CA TRP A 301 -6.32 30.59 -10.71
C TRP A 301 -6.43 30.74 -9.19
N LEU A 302 -5.29 30.73 -8.47
CA LEU A 302 -5.27 30.94 -7.03
C LEU A 302 -5.81 32.32 -6.63
N ALA A 303 -5.48 33.36 -7.39
CA ALA A 303 -6.02 34.71 -7.18
C ALA A 303 -7.53 34.77 -7.43
N HIS A 304 -8.02 34.10 -8.49
CA HIS A 304 -9.46 33.99 -8.79
C HIS A 304 -10.22 33.27 -7.68
N ILE A 305 -9.69 32.13 -7.21
CA ILE A 305 -10.24 31.36 -6.09
C ILE A 305 -10.32 32.22 -4.81
N ALA A 306 -9.31 33.03 -4.54
CA ALA A 306 -9.26 33.90 -3.36
C ALA A 306 -10.19 35.13 -3.47
N SER A 307 -10.53 35.57 -4.70
CA SER A 307 -11.29 36.81 -4.95
C SER A 307 -12.77 36.56 -5.27
N SER A 308 -13.15 35.32 -5.61
CA SER A 308 -14.52 34.98 -5.99
C SER A 308 -15.40 34.74 -4.76
N ASP A 309 -16.34 35.65 -4.51
CA ASP A 309 -17.39 35.53 -3.48
C ASP A 309 -18.28 34.26 -3.68
N ALA A 310 -18.35 33.74 -4.90
CA ALA A 310 -19.16 32.57 -5.25
C ALA A 310 -18.51 31.23 -4.88
N VAL A 311 -17.19 31.19 -4.68
CA VAL A 311 -16.44 29.97 -4.32
C VAL A 311 -16.37 29.78 -2.80
N LEU A 312 -16.76 30.79 -2.01
CA LEU A 312 -16.44 30.85 -0.57
C LEU A 312 -17.55 31.44 0.34
N PRO A 313 -18.56 30.67 0.74
CA PRO A 313 -19.28 30.96 1.99
C PRO A 313 -18.43 30.62 3.24
N SER A 314 -17.50 29.66 3.13
CA SER A 314 -16.85 28.99 4.28
C SER A 314 -15.39 29.38 4.57
N ALA A 315 -14.70 30.16 3.71
CA ALA A 315 -13.28 30.50 3.90
C ALA A 315 -12.99 31.78 4.71
N ARG A 316 -14.01 32.42 5.28
CA ARG A 316 -13.81 33.58 6.17
C ARG A 316 -12.79 33.37 7.31
N PRO A 317 -12.59 32.18 7.92
CA PRO A 317 -11.64 32.03 9.02
C PRO A 317 -10.16 31.96 8.60
N LEU A 318 -9.85 31.53 7.36
CA LEU A 318 -8.47 31.23 6.96
C LEU A 318 -7.69 32.47 6.48
N VAL A 319 -8.38 33.42 5.82
CA VAL A 319 -7.75 34.67 5.35
C VAL A 319 -7.45 35.61 6.53
N VAL A 320 -8.29 35.59 7.57
CA VAL A 320 -8.08 36.41 8.78
C VAL A 320 -6.86 35.95 9.60
N SER A 321 -6.55 34.66 9.59
CA SER A 321 -5.40 34.10 10.33
C SER A 321 -4.04 34.40 9.68
N LEU A 322 -3.99 34.71 8.38
CA LEU A 322 -2.76 35.12 7.71
C LEU A 322 -2.55 36.65 7.76
N GLY A 323 -3.61 37.43 7.94
CA GLY A 323 -3.56 38.89 8.03
C GLY A 323 -3.20 39.47 9.41
N HIS A 324 -3.35 38.70 10.50
CA HIS A 324 -3.04 39.17 11.86
C HIS A 324 -1.59 38.93 12.30
N GLY A 325 -0.74 38.34 11.45
CA GLY A 325 0.66 38.05 11.78
C GLY A 325 1.66 39.16 11.44
N VAL A 326 1.25 40.28 10.83
CA VAL A 326 2.18 41.28 10.25
C VAL A 326 1.88 42.73 10.66
N ALA A 327 0.98 42.97 11.61
CA ALA A 327 0.65 44.34 12.01
C ALA A 327 0.53 44.50 13.53
N GLU A 328 1.65 44.33 14.24
CA GLU A 328 1.91 45.07 15.49
C GLU A 328 3.39 44.95 15.88
N GLU A 329 4.23 45.76 15.23
CA GLU A 329 5.43 46.30 15.87
C GLU A 329 5.83 47.58 15.15
N GLN A 330 5.55 48.73 15.79
CA GLN A 330 6.38 49.93 15.94
C GLN A 330 5.55 51.23 16.00
N PRO A 331 6.06 52.28 16.67
CA PRO A 331 7.44 52.48 17.15
C PRO A 331 7.66 52.30 18.66
#